data_AF-A0A495J7C3-F1
#
_entry.id   AF-A0A495J7C3-F1
#
_cell.length_a   1.000
_cell.length_b   1.000
_cell.length_c   1.000
_cell.angle_alpha   90.00
_cell.angle_beta   90.00
_cell.angle_gamma   90.00
#
_symmetry.space_group_name_H-M   'P 1'
#
loop_
_entity.id
_entity.type
_entity.pdbx_description
1 polymer ?
#
loop_
_entity_poly.entity_id
_entity_poly.type
_entity_poly.pdbx_seq_one_letter_code
_entity_poly.pdbx_strand_id
1 'polypeptide(L)' 'MSNPIAFLADQLLPGFIPKDAAATTLTFQFTMVPNTTYRVNYVKTQEKGKAVWTFTGYELVEPPAAG' A
#
# COMPACT_ATOMS: atom_id res chain seq x y z
N MET A 1 -9.11 15.33 6.13
CA MET A 1 -9.53 14.96 4.76
C MET A 1 -9.15 13.50 4.54
N SER A 2 -10.09 12.65 4.17
CA SER A 2 -9.87 11.22 3.93
C SER A 2 -9.13 11.03 2.60
N ASN A 3 -7.98 10.35 2.59
CA ASN A 3 -7.26 10.01 1.36
C ASN A 3 -7.90 8.75 0.74
N PRO A 4 -8.57 8.83 -0.43
CA PRO A 4 -9.26 7.69 -1.03
C PRO A 4 -8.29 6.56 -1.43
N ILE A 5 -7.04 6.88 -1.76
CA ILE A 5 -6.02 5.88 -2.09
C ILE A 5 -5.61 5.10 -0.85
N ALA A 6 -5.41 5.78 0.28
CA ALA A 6 -5.13 5.12 1.55
C ALA A 6 -6.30 4.23 2.00
N PHE A 7 -7.55 4.71 1.85
CA PHE A 7 -8.74 3.93 2.18
C PHE A 7 -8.82 2.62 1.38
N LEU A 8 -8.64 2.67 0.05
CA LEU A 8 -8.66 1.49 -0.79
C LEU A 8 -7.48 0.56 -0.48
N ALA A 9 -6.29 1.12 -0.27
CA ALA A 9 -5.11 0.36 0.10
C ALA A 9 -5.31 -0.40 1.42
N ASP A 10 -5.94 0.21 2.43
CA ASP A 10 -6.24 -0.43 3.71
C ASP A 10 -7.25 -1.59 3.57
N GLN A 11 -8.22 -1.48 2.65
CA GLN A 11 -9.13 -2.57 2.34
C GLN A 11 -8.42 -3.77 1.68
N LEU A 12 -7.38 -3.51 0.89
CA LEU A 12 -6.59 -4.54 0.20
C LEU A 12 -5.47 -5.12 1.07
N LEU A 13 -4.96 -4.34 2.02
CA LEU A 13 -3.80 -4.63 2.86
C LEU A 13 -3.77 -6.06 3.44
N PRO A 14 -4.87 -6.63 3.99
CA PRO A 14 -4.83 -7.99 4.55
C PRO A 14 -4.35 -9.07 3.58
N GLY A 15 -4.57 -8.89 2.27
CA GLY A 15 -4.10 -9.82 1.24
C GLY A 15 -2.62 -9.68 0.89
N PHE A 16 -1.97 -8.58 1.29
CA PHE A 16 -0.59 -8.26 0.97
C PHE A 16 0.35 -8.32 2.18
N ILE A 17 -0.15 -8.57 3.40
CA ILE A 17 0.69 -8.70 4.60
C ILE A 17 1.72 -9.82 4.39
N PRO A 18 3.04 -9.53 4.47
CA PRO A 18 4.07 -10.54 4.31
C PRO A 18 3.96 -11.64 5.38
N LYS A 19 4.21 -12.89 4.98
CA LYS A 19 4.33 -14.02 5.91
C LYS A 19 5.58 -13.94 6.78
N ASP A 20 6.60 -13.22 6.30
CA ASP A 20 7.83 -12.97 7.04
C ASP A 20 7.58 -11.99 8.19
N ALA A 21 7.75 -12.47 9.42
CA ALA A 21 7.59 -11.68 10.63
C ALA A 21 8.67 -10.59 10.79
N ALA A 22 9.82 -10.73 10.14
CA ALA A 22 10.91 -9.75 10.15
C ALA A 22 10.68 -8.58 9.19
N ALA A 23 9.72 -8.68 8.27
CA ALA A 23 9.40 -7.59 7.34
C ALA A 23 8.96 -6.33 8.09
N THR A 24 9.64 -5.22 7.83
CA THR A 24 9.34 -3.90 8.40
C THR A 24 8.69 -2.95 7.40
N THR A 25 8.73 -3.30 6.11
CA THR A 25 8.18 -2.51 5.00
C THR A 25 7.32 -3.40 4.11
N LEU A 26 6.26 -2.84 3.57
CA LEU A 26 5.38 -3.49 2.60
C LEU A 26 5.07 -2.51 1.48
N THR A 27 5.22 -2.97 0.25
CA THR A 27 4.87 -2.21 -0.95
C THR A 27 4.05 -3.09 -1.87
N PHE A 28 2.91 -2.59 -2.34
CA PHE A 28 2.12 -3.28 -3.36
C PHE A 28 1.51 -2.27 -4.34
N GLN A 29 0.99 -2.79 -5.45
CA GLN A 29 0.35 -1.99 -6.50
C GLN A 29 -1.09 -2.42 -6.65
N PHE A 30 -1.96 -1.46 -6.96
CA PHE A 30 -3.34 -1.74 -7.37
C PHE A 30 -3.77 -0.77 -8.48
N THR A 31 -4.68 -1.24 -9.33
CA THR A 31 -5.19 -0.48 -10.47
C THR A 31 -6.61 -0.02 -10.19
N MET A 32 -6.84 1.28 -10.32
CA MET A 32 -8.17 1.88 -10.36
C MET A 32 -8.62 2.04 -11.80
N VAL A 33 -9.85 1.62 -12.07
CA VAL A 33 -10.53 1.86 -13.35
C VAL A 33 -10.62 3.38 -13.58
N PRO A 34 -10.33 3.90 -14.79
CA PRO A 34 -10.16 3.17 -16.04
C PRO A 34 -8.76 2.61 -16.35
N ASN A 35 -7.66 3.11 -15.76
CA ASN A 35 -6.31 2.55 -15.98
C ASN A 35 -5.22 3.18 -15.09
N THR A 36 -5.59 3.72 -13.92
CA THR A 36 -4.62 4.38 -13.06
C THR A 36 -4.06 3.39 -12.05
N THR A 37 -2.78 3.04 -12.17
CA THR A 37 -2.11 2.18 -11.20
C THR A 37 -1.41 3.04 -10.15
N TYR A 38 -1.58 2.66 -8.89
CA TYR A 38 -0.90 3.28 -7.76
C TYR A 38 0.01 2.26 -7.10
N ARG A 39 1.21 2.70 -6.72
CA ARG A 39 2.07 1.97 -5.79
C ARG A 39 1.92 2.59 -4.41
N VAL A 40 1.64 1.77 -3.42
CA VAL A 40 1.45 2.19 -2.03
C VAL A 40 2.52 1.60 -1.14
N ASN A 41 2.90 2.36 -0.11
CA ASN A 41 3.97 2.00 0.81
C ASN A 41 3.45 2.00 2.25
N TYR A 42 3.79 0.96 2.98
CA TYR A 42 3.47 0.75 4.39
C TYR A 42 4.74 0.45 5.18
N VAL A 43 4.75 0.90 6.43
CA VAL A 43 5.78 0.53 7.40
C VAL A 43 5.13 -0.17 8.59
N LYS A 44 5.81 -1.17 9.12
CA LYS A 44 5.38 -1.88 10.32
C LYS A 44 5.78 -1.08 11.54
N THR A 45 4.79 -0.59 12.27
CA THR A 45 4.94 0.09 13.55
C THR A 45 4.50 -0.83 14.68
N GLN A 46 4.89 -0.49 15.91
CA GLN A 46 4.43 -1.15 17.12
C GLN A 46 3.48 -0.22 17.85
N GLU A 47 2.18 -0.51 17.79
CA GLU A 47 1.17 0.24 18.54
C GLU A 47 0.63 -0.63 19.66
N LYS A 48 0.81 -0.20 20.92
CA LYS A 48 0.32 -0.91 22.11
C LYS A 48 0.74 -2.39 22.15
N GLY A 49 1.96 -2.69 21.68
CA GLY A 49 2.52 -4.04 21.66
C GLY A 49 2.01 -4.94 20.52
N LYS A 50 1.31 -4.38 19.53
CA LYS A 50 0.89 -5.09 18.32
C LYS A 50 1.57 -4.50 17.11
N ALA A 51 1.98 -5.37 16.20
CA ALA A 51 2.43 -4.96 14.88
C ALA A 51 1.25 -4.38 14.10
N VAL A 52 1.37 -3.12 13.69
CA VAL A 52 0.40 -2.41 12.86
C VAL A 52 1.11 -1.95 11.60
N TRP A 53 0.48 -2.13 10.46
CA TRP A 53 0.99 -1.59 9.20
C TRP A 53 0.40 -0.20 9.00
N THR A 54 1.26 0.80 8.96
CA THR A 54 0.87 2.21 8.81
C THR A 54 1.15 2.67 7.39
N PHE A 55 0.13 3.21 6.72
CA PHE A 55 0.26 3.81 5.40
C PHE A 55 1.22 5.01 5.46
N THR A 56 2.22 5.02 4.58
CA THR A 56 3.24 6.10 4.53
C THR A 56 3.12 6.98 3.29
N GLY A 57 2.56 6.47 2.20
CA GLY A 57 2.42 7.23 0.98
C GLY A 57 2.08 6.37 -0.23
N TYR A 58 1.85 7.06 -1.33
CA TYR A 58 1.58 6.45 -2.62
C TYR A 58 2.20 7.26 -3.75
N GLU A 59 2.45 6.60 -4.87
CA GLU A 59 2.89 7.21 -6.11
C GLU A 59 2.07 6.66 -7.28
N LEU A 60 1.86 7.51 -8.29
CA LEU A 60 1.28 7.10 -9.56
C LEU A 60 2.30 6.24 -10.30
N VAL A 61 1.90 5.04 -10.70
CA VAL A 61 2.71 4.21 -11.58
C VAL A 61 2.36 4.64 -12.99
N GLU A 62 3.24 5.41 -13.63
CA GLU A 62 3.09 5.74 -15.04
C GLU A 62 3.03 4.44 -15.86
N PRO A 63 2.04 4.30 -16.76
CA PRO A 63 2.06 3.19 -17.71
C PRO A 63 3.33 3.30 -18.54
N PRO A 64 3.96 2.16 -18.91
CA PRO A 64 5.14 2.20 -19.78
C PRO A 64 4.77 3.01 -21.03
N ALA A 65 5.56 4.04 -21.32
CA ALA A 65 5.35 4.90 -22.47
C ALA A 65 5.13 4.01 -23.71
N ALA A 66 3.93 4.06 -24.27
CA ALA A 66 3.63 3.36 -25.52
C ALA A 66 4.49 4.03 -26.60
N GLY A 67 5.61 3.39 -26.93
CA GLY A 67 6.41 3.70 -28.11
C GLY A 67 5.80 3.11 -29.37
#